data_AF-A0A2A2GU94-F1
#
_entry.id   AF-A0A2A2GU94-F1
#
_cell.length_a   1.000
_cell.length_b   1.000
_cell.length_c   1.000
_cell.angle_alpha   90.00
_cell.angle_beta   90.00
_cell.angle_gamma   90.00
#
_symmetry.space_group_name_H-M   'P 1'
#
loop_
_entity.id
_entity.type
_entity.pdbx_description
1 polymer ?
#
loop_
_entity_poly.entity_id
_entity_poly.type
_entity_poly.pdbx_seq_one_letter_code
_entity_poly.pdbx_strand_id
1 'polypeptide(L)'
;MNDPLKINIEGKLFSFSTSKLSKQAQEELFALFYEDGERKQISIVELLQAYIIAIEKYAKIHTSLELLYHEIENASISPQNITSQTMQDSQP
;
A
#
# COMPACT_ATOMS: atom_id res chain seq x y z
N MET A 1 -7.90 18.81 -8.28
CA MET A 1 -8.84 18.16 -9.22
C MET A 1 -10.06 17.76 -8.42
N ASN A 2 -11.24 18.28 -8.76
CA ASN A 2 -12.52 17.87 -8.17
C ASN A 2 -13.41 17.15 -9.20
N ASP A 3 -12.87 16.87 -10.38
CA ASP A 3 -13.63 16.27 -11.46
C ASP A 3 -13.91 14.80 -11.18
N PRO A 4 -15.13 14.33 -11.43
CA PRO A 4 -15.47 12.93 -11.27
C PRO A 4 -14.63 12.09 -12.24
N LEU A 5 -14.11 10.97 -11.73
CA LEU A 5 -13.43 9.98 -12.56
C LEU A 5 -14.45 9.34 -13.49
N LYS A 6 -14.14 9.38 -14.79
CA LYS A 6 -14.99 8.79 -15.82
C LYS A 6 -14.26 7.59 -16.42
N ILE A 7 -14.90 6.43 -16.43
CA ILE A 7 -14.33 5.19 -16.96
C ILE A 7 -15.28 4.57 -17.98
N ASN A 8 -14.73 3.94 -19.02
CA ASN A 8 -15.51 3.26 -20.05
C ASN A 8 -15.38 1.75 -19.86
N ILE A 9 -16.44 1.09 -19.41
CA ILE A 9 -16.49 -0.35 -19.22
C ILE A 9 -17.38 -0.94 -20.29
N GLU A 10 -16.83 -1.77 -21.18
CA GLU A 10 -17.57 -2.47 -22.24
C GLU A 10 -18.46 -1.54 -23.08
N GLY A 11 -17.95 -0.33 -23.39
CA GLY A 11 -18.66 0.68 -24.18
C GLY A 11 -19.67 1.52 -23.39
N LYS A 12 -19.80 1.28 -22.08
CA LYS A 12 -20.66 2.07 -21.19
C LYS A 12 -19.83 3.03 -20.35
N LEU A 13 -20.27 4.28 -20.31
CA LEU A 13 -19.62 5.32 -19.53
C LEU A 13 -20.14 5.31 -18.09
N PHE A 14 -19.23 5.19 -17.14
CA PHE A 14 -19.49 5.32 -15.71
C PHE A 14 -18.75 6.53 -15.14
N SER A 15 -19.31 7.13 -14.10
CA SER A 15 -18.77 8.32 -13.45
C SER A 15 -18.81 8.15 -11.95
N PHE A 16 -17.68 8.36 -11.28
CA PHE A 16 -17.51 8.17 -9.84
C PHE A 16 -16.88 9.40 -9.22
N SER A 17 -17.31 9.77 -8.01
CA SER A 17 -16.68 10.84 -7.26
C SER A 17 -15.41 10.34 -6.58
N THR A 18 -14.30 11.04 -6.78
CA THR A 18 -13.00 10.76 -6.15
C THR A 18 -12.65 11.75 -5.04
N SER A 19 -13.58 12.64 -4.68
CA SER A 19 -13.34 13.76 -3.74
C SER A 19 -12.94 13.32 -2.33
N LYS A 20 -13.32 12.10 -1.94
CA LYS A 20 -12.97 11.51 -0.63
C LYS A 20 -11.60 10.83 -0.61
N LEU A 21 -10.93 10.70 -1.76
CA LEU A 21 -9.63 10.05 -1.88
C LEU A 21 -8.51 11.06 -1.67
N SER A 22 -7.37 10.59 -1.16
CA SER A 22 -6.15 11.39 -1.10
C SER A 22 -5.68 11.77 -2.51
N LYS A 23 -4.91 12.85 -2.65
CA LYS A 23 -4.37 13.27 -3.95
C LYS A 23 -3.60 12.15 -4.66
N GLN A 24 -2.75 11.42 -3.91
CA GLN A 24 -2.02 10.28 -4.43
C GLN A 24 -2.95 9.17 -4.94
N ALA A 25 -3.98 8.80 -4.15
CA ALA A 25 -4.93 7.78 -4.57
C ALA A 25 -5.72 8.21 -5.81
N GLN A 26 -6.03 9.50 -5.95
CA GLN A 26 -6.63 10.05 -7.17
C GLN A 26 -5.67 9.88 -8.36
N GLU A 27 -4.41 10.27 -8.23
CA GLU A 27 -3.40 10.14 -9.29
C GLU A 27 -3.20 8.69 -9.75
N GLU A 28 -3.11 7.75 -8.80
CA GLU A 28 -3.00 6.31 -9.11
C GLU A 28 -4.25 5.78 -9.84
N LEU A 29 -5.45 6.20 -9.41
CA LEU A 29 -6.71 5.87 -10.07
C LEU A 29 -6.80 6.42 -11.49
N PHE A 30 -6.38 7.68 -11.70
CA PHE A 30 -6.36 8.26 -13.03
C PHE A 30 -5.36 7.54 -13.93
N ALA A 31 -4.16 7.23 -13.46
CA ALA A 31 -3.15 6.47 -14.22
C ALA A 31 -3.62 5.06 -14.62
N LEU A 32 -4.54 4.44 -13.87
CA LEU A 32 -5.10 3.13 -14.21
C LEU A 32 -6.10 3.17 -15.38
N PHE A 33 -6.84 4.28 -15.52
CA PHE A 33 -7.94 4.40 -16.47
C PHE A 33 -7.70 5.40 -17.59
N TYR A 34 -6.60 6.14 -17.53
CA TYR A 34 -6.16 7.10 -18.52
C TYR A 34 -4.72 6.81 -18.93
N GLU A 35 -4.49 6.62 -20.22
CA GLU A 35 -3.18 6.39 -20.83
C GLU A 35 -2.95 7.52 -21.84
N ASP A 36 -1.82 8.23 -21.73
CA ASP A 36 -1.51 9.42 -22.55
C ASP A 36 -2.58 10.53 -22.54
N GLY A 37 -3.34 10.62 -21.43
CA GLY A 37 -4.43 11.59 -21.27
C GLY A 37 -5.76 11.15 -21.89
N GLU A 38 -5.77 10.03 -22.62
CA GLU A 38 -6.96 9.44 -23.22
C GLU A 38 -7.59 8.40 -22.30
N ARG A 39 -8.93 8.32 -22.31
CA ARG A 39 -9.65 7.36 -21.48
C ARG A 39 -9.54 5.96 -22.09
N LYS A 40 -9.01 5.01 -21.31
CA LYS A 40 -8.95 3.61 -21.70
C LYS A 40 -10.34 2.97 -21.70
N GLN A 41 -10.61 2.14 -22.70
CA GLN A 41 -11.73 1.21 -22.67
C GLN A 41 -11.28 -0.06 -21.94
N ILE A 42 -12.03 -0.45 -20.91
CA ILE A 42 -11.72 -1.63 -20.10
C ILE A 42 -12.87 -2.63 -20.17
N SER A 43 -12.55 -3.90 -20.06
CA SER A 43 -13.52 -4.97 -19.80
C SER A 43 -13.80 -5.11 -18.31
N ILE A 44 -14.91 -5.76 -17.95
CA ILE A 44 -15.19 -6.11 -16.54
C ILE A 44 -14.09 -7.01 -15.97
N VAL A 45 -13.52 -7.89 -16.79
CA VAL A 45 -12.43 -8.79 -16.38
C VAL A 45 -11.17 -8.02 -16.00
N GLU A 46 -10.76 -7.04 -16.81
CA GLU A 46 -9.61 -6.18 -16.48
C GLU A 46 -9.84 -5.36 -15.21
N LEU A 47 -11.07 -4.87 -14.99
CA LEU A 47 -11.41 -4.16 -13.77
C LEU A 47 -11.29 -5.06 -12.53
N LEU A 48 -11.77 -6.31 -12.62
CA LEU A 48 -11.65 -7.30 -11.54
C LEU A 48 -10.18 -7.67 -11.27
N GLN A 49 -9.38 -7.84 -12.34
CA GLN A 49 -7.95 -8.09 -12.20
C GLN A 49 -7.23 -6.94 -11.50
N ALA A 50 -7.52 -5.68 -11.88
CA ALA A 50 -6.96 -4.51 -11.23
C ALA A 50 -7.32 -4.46 -9.73
N TYR A 51 -8.56 -4.82 -9.38
CA TYR A 51 -9.00 -4.90 -7.99
C TYR A 51 -8.27 -5.99 -7.19
N ILE A 52 -8.10 -7.20 -7.75
CA ILE A 52 -7.35 -8.29 -7.12
C ILE A 52 -5.90 -7.88 -6.85
N ILE A 53 -5.23 -7.28 -7.84
CA ILE A 53 -3.84 -6.79 -7.70
C ILE A 53 -3.75 -5.74 -6.58
N ALA A 54 -4.74 -4.85 -6.48
CA ALA A 54 -4.77 -3.84 -5.43
C ALA A 54 -4.90 -4.46 -4.03
N ILE A 55 -5.75 -5.48 -3.86
CA ILE A 55 -5.88 -6.23 -2.61
C ILE A 55 -4.57 -6.96 -2.27
N GLU A 56 -3.94 -7.62 -3.23
CA GLU A 56 -2.68 -8.32 -3.00
C GLU A 56 -1.57 -7.37 -2.53
N LYS A 57 -1.49 -6.16 -3.12
CA LYS A 57 -0.56 -5.12 -2.67
C LYS A 57 -0.84 -4.72 -1.23
N TYR A 58 -2.10 -4.51 -0.87
CA TYR A 58 -2.49 -4.15 0.50
C TYR A 58 -2.13 -5.26 1.51
N ALA A 59 -2.42 -6.52 1.18
CA ALA A 59 -2.09 -7.66 2.02
C ALA A 59 -0.57 -7.79 2.27
N LYS A 60 0.24 -7.55 1.22
CA LYS A 60 1.70 -7.53 1.35
C LYS A 60 2.18 -6.41 2.28
N ILE A 61 1.62 -5.20 2.15
CA ILE A 61 1.97 -4.07 3.03
C ILE A 61 1.63 -4.39 4.49
N HIS A 62 0.44 -4.95 4.75
CA HIS A 62 0.03 -5.36 6.10
C HIS A 62 1.01 -6.37 6.71
N THR A 63 1.33 -7.42 5.95
CA THR A 63 2.28 -8.46 6.40
C THR A 63 3.66 -7.86 6.71
N SER A 64 4.17 -6.97 5.85
CA SER A 64 5.45 -6.30 6.07
C SER A 64 5.43 -5.41 7.32
N LEU A 65 4.31 -4.75 7.62
CA LEU A 65 4.15 -3.96 8.84
C LEU A 65 4.13 -4.85 10.09
N GLU A 66 3.42 -5.97 10.07
CA GLU A 66 3.43 -6.94 11.18
C GLU A 66 4.85 -7.45 11.47
N LEU A 67 5.61 -7.79 10.42
CA LEU A 67 7.00 -8.19 10.55
C LEU A 67 7.86 -7.08 11.17
N LEU A 68 7.70 -5.83 10.71
CA LEU A 68 8.43 -4.69 11.27
C LEU A 68 8.09 -4.45 12.74
N TYR A 69 6.81 -4.57 13.12
CA TYR A 69 6.39 -4.46 14.52
C TYR A 69 7.03 -5.54 15.39
N HIS A 70 7.06 -6.78 14.92
CA HIS A 70 7.74 -7.88 15.62
C HIS A 70 9.25 -7.65 15.73
N GLU A 71 9.91 -7.14 14.68
CA GLU A 71 11.34 -6.80 14.72
C GLU A 71 11.64 -5.70 15.74
N ILE A 72 10.82 -4.64 15.80
CA ILE A 72 10.96 -3.57 16.78
C ILE A 72 10.75 -4.09 18.20
N GLU A 73 9.71 -4.91 18.43
CA GLU A 73 9.43 -5.49 19.74
C GLU A 73 10.62 -6.35 20.22
N ASN A 74 11.15 -7.21 19.34
CA ASN A 74 12.31 -8.05 19.66
C ASN A 74 13.61 -7.25 19.84
N ALA A 75 13.81 -6.15 19.10
CA ALA A 75 14.96 -5.26 19.28
C ALA A 75 14.88 -4.46 20.60
N SER A 76 13.67 -4.15 21.07
CA SER A 76 13.42 -3.44 22.33
C SER A 76 13.73 -4.28 23.58
N ILE A 77 13.82 -5.61 23.44
CA ILE A 77 14.01 -6.56 24.55
C ILE A 77 15.51 -6.81 24.87
N SER A 78 16.47 -6.13 24.21
CA SER A 78 17.89 -6.21 24.59
C SER A 78 18.48 -4.97 25.28
N PRO A 79 18.12 -4.72 26.57
CA PRO A 79 19.02 -4.01 27.49
C PRO A 79 19.77 -4.93 28.47
N GLN A 80 19.52 -6.26 28.49
CA GLN A 80 19.99 -7.12 29.60
C GLN A 80 21.28 -7.92 29.37
N ASN A 81 21.89 -7.89 28.17
CA ASN A 81 23.15 -8.62 27.93
C ASN A 81 24.42 -7.77 28.06
N ILE A 82 24.33 -6.45 28.28
CA ILE A 82 25.51 -5.58 28.32
C ILE A 82 26.10 -5.48 29.75
N THR A 83 25.30 -5.68 30.80
CA THR A 83 25.78 -5.52 32.19
C THR A 83 26.46 -6.76 32.78
N SER A 84 26.29 -7.94 32.18
CA SER A 84 26.82 -9.20 32.73
C SER A 84 28.25 -9.53 32.26
N GLN A 85 28.76 -8.90 31.20
CA GLN A 85 30.13 -9.13 30.73
C GLN A 85 31.17 -8.22 31.41
N THR A 86 30.79 -7.05 31.89
CA THR A 86 31.76 -6.11 32.49
C THR A 86 32.10 -6.40 33.96
N MET A 87 31.33 -7.26 34.63
CA MET A 87 31.60 -7.63 36.04
C MET A 87 32.48 -8.88 36.21
N GLN A 88 32.84 -9.58 35.11
CA GLN A 88 33.68 -10.79 35.18
C GLN A 88 35.16 -10.52 34.91
N ASP A 89 35.51 -9.37 34.32
CA ASP A 89 36.91 -8.94 34.10
C ASP A 89 37.48 -8.10 35.26
N SER A 90 36.74 -7.97 36.37
CA SER A 90 37.16 -7.17 37.53
C SER A 90 37.18 -7.98 38.84
N GLN A 91 37.97 -9.05 38.93
CA GLN A 91 38.70 -9.48 40.16
C GLN A 91 39.32 -10.88 40.03
N PRO A 92 40.47 -11.18 40.67
CA PRO A 92 41.45 -10.32 41.34
C PRO A 92 42.80 -10.17 40.60
#